data_AF-A0A8S2TYI8-F1
#
_entry.id   AF-A0A8S2TYI8-F1
#
_cell.length_a   1.000
_cell.length_b   1.000
_cell.length_c   1.000
_cell.angle_alpha   90.00
_cell.angle_beta   90.00
_cell.angle_gamma   90.00
#
_symmetry.space_group_name_H-M   'P 1'
#
loop_
_entity.id
_entity.type
_entity.pdbx_description
1 polymer ?
#
loop_
_entity_poly.entity_id
_entity_poly.type
_entity_poly.pdbx_seq_one_letter_code
_entity_poly.pdbx_strand_id
1 'polypeptide(L)'
;MEKTWPNVNPRYGPKPVQSDWEAHSVAATAFVLMTYTQIARVKEAEQIMLWLQSMRNYIGGWGASYDTVMAQRAIVSYSVLRGYEITNYNIRINLTSSSTADEEDEPVVITDENLIETQVRSIQNVWGVLYVDGFGNGYALVQMHVGVNVEFPFYVRRPEYEAFRFDVVPYLSGRNFSTIDYNVCIGWNPENILKLQATRSGTTAIEIQIPTGYRVEERDLKSLIRSLTIRNLREGENWPGQVNFLLDYVDVDPICFQFQAKRWLPVANISRYYEIKAYEWLEPGNMNRSIYQLRNLFGLDICE
;
A
#
# COMPACT_ATOMS: atom_id res chain seq x y z
N MET A 1 -4.20 -2.68 -32.35
CA MET A 1 -3.97 -1.40 -31.66
C MET A 1 -2.68 -1.55 -30.89
N GLU A 2 -1.60 -0.91 -31.32
CA GLU A 2 -0.42 -0.73 -30.48
C GLU A 2 -0.87 0.05 -29.24
N LYS A 3 -1.01 -0.65 -28.10
CA LYS A 3 -1.20 0.01 -26.82
C LYS A 3 0.18 0.49 -26.41
N THR A 4 0.51 1.72 -26.79
CA THR A 4 1.71 2.38 -26.29
C THR A 4 1.60 2.51 -24.77
N TRP A 5 2.71 2.27 -24.08
CA TRP A 5 2.81 2.53 -22.65
C TRP A 5 2.42 3.99 -22.38
N PRO A 6 1.61 4.27 -21.34
CA PRO A 6 1.15 5.62 -21.07
C PRO A 6 2.37 6.51 -20.79
N ASN A 7 2.57 7.51 -21.65
CA ASN A 7 3.67 8.46 -21.59
C ASN A 7 3.39 9.54 -20.52
N VAL A 8 3.17 9.08 -19.28
CA VAL A 8 2.72 9.88 -18.15
C VAL A 8 3.78 9.76 -17.06
N ASN A 9 4.11 10.88 -16.41
CA ASN A 9 4.99 10.88 -15.25
C ASN A 9 4.47 9.85 -14.24
N PRO A 10 5.26 8.85 -13.81
CA PRO A 10 4.81 7.82 -12.87
C PRO A 10 4.28 8.40 -11.55
N ARG A 11 4.80 9.56 -11.14
CA ARG A 11 4.32 10.35 -9.99
C ARG A 11 2.95 10.97 -10.20
N TYR A 12 2.46 11.05 -11.42
CA TYR A 12 1.11 11.49 -11.79
C TYR A 12 0.42 10.43 -12.66
N GLY A 13 0.89 9.18 -12.57
CA GLY A 13 0.57 8.10 -13.50
C GLY A 13 -0.94 7.87 -13.66
N PRO A 14 -1.32 7.07 -14.67
CA PRO A 14 -2.73 6.87 -15.05
C PRO A 14 -3.56 6.20 -13.95
N LYS A 15 -2.91 5.53 -12.98
CA LYS A 15 -3.58 5.04 -11.78
C LYS A 15 -3.78 6.24 -10.83
N PRO A 16 -5.02 6.72 -10.61
CA PRO A 16 -5.28 7.76 -9.63
C PRO A 16 -4.79 7.32 -8.26
N VAL A 17 -4.65 8.28 -7.34
CA VAL A 17 -4.36 8.00 -5.92
C VAL A 17 -5.57 7.25 -5.36
N GLN A 18 -5.60 5.91 -5.55
CA GLN A 18 -6.67 4.98 -5.19
C GLN A 18 -8.08 5.53 -5.46
N SER A 19 -8.68 5.18 -6.61
CA SER A 19 -10.05 5.61 -6.87
C SER A 19 -10.99 5.03 -5.81
N ASP A 20 -12.11 5.71 -5.59
CA ASP A 20 -13.20 5.20 -4.75
C ASP A 20 -13.50 3.74 -5.11
N TRP A 21 -13.55 2.88 -4.09
CA TRP A 21 -13.93 1.47 -4.21
C TRP A 21 -13.02 0.65 -5.13
N GLU A 22 -11.72 0.96 -5.20
CA GLU A 22 -10.78 0.24 -6.07
C GLU A 22 -10.75 -1.26 -5.75
N ALA A 23 -10.59 -1.64 -4.48
CA ALA A 23 -10.49 -3.04 -4.09
C ALA A 23 -11.80 -3.79 -4.39
N HIS A 24 -12.95 -3.20 -4.07
CA HIS A 24 -14.26 -3.78 -4.41
C HIS A 24 -14.47 -3.90 -5.93
N SER A 25 -14.03 -2.92 -6.71
CA SER A 25 -14.12 -2.93 -8.17
C SER A 25 -13.26 -4.03 -8.79
N VAL A 26 -12.06 -4.25 -8.25
CA VAL A 26 -11.19 -5.38 -8.64
C VAL A 26 -11.87 -6.71 -8.33
N ALA A 27 -12.41 -6.87 -7.12
CA ALA A 27 -13.10 -8.10 -6.73
C ALA A 27 -14.32 -8.38 -7.61
N ALA A 28 -15.17 -7.38 -7.86
CA ALA A 28 -16.34 -7.50 -8.74
C ALA A 28 -15.93 -7.89 -10.17
N THR A 29 -14.90 -7.24 -10.70
CA THR A 29 -14.39 -7.51 -12.06
C THR A 29 -13.77 -8.90 -12.16
N ALA A 30 -13.12 -9.39 -11.10
CA ALA A 30 -12.62 -10.76 -11.02
C ALA A 30 -13.75 -11.79 -11.10
N PHE A 31 -14.90 -11.55 -10.44
CA PHE A 31 -16.07 -12.41 -10.61
C PHE A 31 -16.56 -12.42 -12.06
N VAL A 32 -16.64 -11.25 -12.71
CA VAL A 32 -17.02 -11.18 -14.13
C VAL A 32 -16.06 -11.99 -15.00
N LEU A 33 -14.75 -11.84 -14.80
CA LEU A 33 -13.75 -12.63 -15.53
C LEU A 33 -13.97 -14.14 -15.34
N MET A 34 -14.16 -14.59 -14.09
CA MET A 34 -14.45 -16.00 -13.81
C MET A 34 -15.72 -16.47 -14.55
N THR A 35 -16.81 -15.70 -14.52
CA THR A 35 -18.04 -16.08 -15.25
C THR A 35 -17.80 -16.16 -16.75
N TYR A 36 -17.09 -15.20 -17.35
CA TYR A 36 -16.80 -15.18 -18.79
C TYR A 36 -15.89 -16.32 -19.22
N THR A 37 -14.92 -16.71 -18.37
CA THR A 37 -14.10 -17.91 -18.62
C THR A 37 -14.93 -19.19 -18.59
N GLN A 38 -15.90 -19.30 -17.66
CA GLN A 38 -16.77 -20.47 -17.57
C GLN A 38 -17.72 -20.63 -18.77
N ILE A 39 -18.25 -19.53 -19.30
CA ILE A 39 -19.11 -19.53 -20.50
C ILE A 39 -18.33 -19.45 -21.82
N ALA A 40 -16.99 -19.60 -21.78
CA ALA A 40 -16.08 -19.55 -22.93
C ALA A 40 -16.17 -18.26 -23.79
N ARG A 41 -16.48 -17.11 -23.17
CA ARG A 41 -16.43 -15.78 -23.82
C ARG A 41 -15.02 -15.19 -23.78
N VAL A 42 -14.16 -15.72 -24.65
CA VAL A 42 -12.71 -15.47 -24.61
C VAL A 42 -12.34 -14.01 -24.92
N LYS A 43 -12.96 -13.39 -25.93
CA LYS A 43 -12.61 -12.03 -26.38
C LYS A 43 -12.92 -10.99 -25.31
N GLU A 44 -14.06 -11.12 -24.65
CA GLU A 44 -14.49 -10.23 -23.58
C GLU A 44 -13.64 -10.47 -22.32
N ALA A 45 -13.32 -11.73 -22.01
CA ALA A 45 -12.44 -12.08 -20.90
C ALA A 45 -11.03 -11.50 -21.05
N GLU A 46 -10.49 -11.42 -22.27
CA GLU A 46 -9.18 -10.83 -22.54
C GLU A 46 -9.10 -9.36 -22.10
N GLN A 47 -10.11 -8.56 -22.46
CA GLN A 47 -10.15 -7.14 -22.07
C GLN A 47 -10.20 -6.97 -20.55
N ILE A 48 -10.97 -7.82 -19.87
CA ILE A 48 -11.10 -7.81 -18.42
C ILE A 48 -9.77 -8.24 -17.75
N MET A 49 -9.12 -9.27 -18.28
CA MET A 49 -7.82 -9.74 -17.79
C MET A 49 -6.77 -8.65 -17.88
N LEU A 50 -6.69 -7.95 -19.04
CA LEU A 50 -5.75 -6.84 -19.22
C LEU A 50 -6.01 -5.70 -18.22
N TRP A 51 -7.27 -5.38 -17.94
CA TRP A 51 -7.62 -4.38 -16.93
C TRP A 51 -7.22 -4.82 -15.52
N LEU A 52 -7.49 -6.06 -15.13
CA LEU A 52 -7.07 -6.58 -13.81
C LEU A 52 -5.55 -6.53 -13.64
N GLN A 53 -4.80 -6.92 -14.67
CA GLN A 53 -3.33 -6.82 -14.64
C GLN A 53 -2.83 -5.38 -14.54
N SER A 54 -3.55 -4.42 -15.13
CA SER A 54 -3.22 -2.99 -14.98
C SER A 54 -3.42 -2.45 -13.57
N MET A 55 -4.28 -3.08 -12.77
CA MET A 55 -4.51 -2.72 -11.36
C MET A 55 -3.54 -3.40 -10.39
N ARG A 56 -2.80 -4.43 -10.85
CA ARG A 56 -1.88 -5.23 -10.05
C ARG A 56 -0.72 -4.38 -9.52
N ASN A 57 -0.41 -4.54 -8.23
CA ASN A 57 0.72 -3.90 -7.59
C ASN A 57 2.04 -4.63 -7.95
N TYR A 58 3.18 -4.03 -7.57
CA TYR A 58 4.51 -4.55 -7.94
C TYR A 58 4.91 -5.85 -7.20
N ILE A 59 4.28 -6.15 -6.06
CA ILE A 59 4.48 -7.41 -5.31
C ILE A 59 3.54 -8.52 -5.78
N GLY A 60 2.74 -8.25 -6.82
CA GLY A 60 1.86 -9.23 -7.43
C GLY A 60 0.48 -9.40 -6.81
N GLY A 61 0.10 -8.52 -5.87
CA GLY A 61 -1.26 -8.40 -5.30
C GLY A 61 -2.04 -7.20 -5.84
N TRP A 62 -3.15 -6.86 -5.17
CA TRP A 62 -4.00 -5.71 -5.47
C TRP A 62 -4.12 -4.79 -4.24
N GLY A 63 -5.24 -4.08 -4.08
CA GLY A 63 -5.42 -3.07 -3.04
C GLY A 63 -5.59 -3.67 -1.65
N ALA A 64 -6.30 -4.79 -1.54
CA ALA A 64 -6.59 -5.47 -0.28
C ALA A 64 -6.23 -6.97 -0.33
N SER A 65 -6.65 -7.72 0.68
CA SER A 65 -6.47 -9.17 0.73
C SER A 65 -7.53 -9.91 -0.09
N TYR A 66 -8.81 -9.53 0.06
CA TYR A 66 -9.93 -10.22 -0.57
C TYR A 66 -9.93 -10.09 -2.11
N ASP A 67 -9.74 -8.88 -2.61
CA ASP A 67 -9.61 -8.59 -4.05
C ASP A 67 -8.41 -9.30 -4.65
N THR A 68 -7.27 -9.37 -3.94
CA THR A 68 -6.09 -10.11 -4.38
C THR A 68 -6.41 -11.59 -4.60
N VAL A 69 -7.07 -12.26 -3.65
CA VAL A 69 -7.43 -13.68 -3.79
C VAL A 69 -8.39 -13.88 -4.95
N MET A 70 -9.41 -13.03 -5.09
CA MET A 70 -10.39 -13.14 -6.17
C MET A 70 -9.75 -12.87 -7.54
N ALA A 71 -8.96 -11.82 -7.68
CA ALA A 71 -8.26 -11.46 -8.91
C ALA A 71 -7.27 -12.53 -9.33
N GLN A 72 -6.46 -13.07 -8.40
CA GLN A 72 -5.54 -14.16 -8.70
C GLN A 72 -6.28 -15.41 -9.18
N ARG A 73 -7.37 -15.80 -8.51
CA ARG A 73 -8.20 -16.94 -8.93
C ARG A 73 -8.75 -16.74 -10.34
N ALA A 74 -9.23 -15.54 -10.64
CA ALA A 74 -9.80 -15.20 -11.94
C ALA A 74 -8.74 -15.25 -13.06
N ILE A 75 -7.56 -14.68 -12.81
CA ILE A 75 -6.43 -14.67 -13.75
C ILE A 75 -5.95 -16.10 -14.00
N VAL A 76 -5.79 -16.93 -12.98
CA VAL A 76 -5.39 -18.34 -13.14
C VAL A 76 -6.43 -19.10 -13.98
N SER A 77 -7.72 -18.89 -13.71
CA SER A 77 -8.79 -19.54 -14.47
C SER A 77 -8.75 -19.16 -15.95
N TYR A 78 -8.48 -17.89 -16.25
CA TYR A 78 -8.28 -17.41 -17.62
C TYR A 78 -7.02 -17.99 -18.27
N SER A 79 -5.90 -18.03 -17.53
CA SER A 79 -4.63 -18.56 -18.03
C SER A 79 -4.71 -20.06 -18.35
N VAL A 80 -5.46 -20.85 -17.58
CA VAL A 80 -5.68 -22.28 -17.89
C VAL A 80 -6.45 -22.45 -19.20
N LEU A 81 -7.45 -21.59 -19.46
CA LEU A 81 -8.23 -21.64 -20.69
C LEU A 81 -7.38 -21.27 -21.93
N ARG A 82 -6.48 -20.31 -21.79
CA ARG A 82 -5.67 -19.76 -22.90
C ARG A 82 -4.29 -20.37 -23.06
N GLY A 83 -3.76 -21.00 -22.00
CA GLY A 83 -2.38 -21.46 -21.94
C GLY A 83 -2.03 -22.48 -23.02
N TYR A 84 -3.00 -23.29 -23.45
CA TYR A 84 -2.82 -24.28 -24.52
C TYR A 84 -2.57 -23.68 -25.91
N GLU A 85 -2.84 -22.38 -26.11
CA GLU A 85 -2.58 -21.71 -27.39
C GLU A 85 -1.10 -21.39 -27.61
N ILE A 86 -0.28 -21.42 -26.54
CA ILE A 86 1.15 -21.13 -26.62
C ILE A 86 1.91 -22.45 -26.54
N THR A 87 2.55 -22.82 -27.65
CA THR A 87 3.30 -24.08 -27.77
C THR A 87 4.77 -23.95 -27.43
N ASN A 88 5.33 -22.74 -27.51
CA ASN A 88 6.71 -22.42 -27.18
C ASN A 88 6.78 -20.94 -26.76
N TYR A 89 7.23 -20.69 -25.54
CA TYR A 89 7.53 -19.34 -25.09
C TYR A 89 8.91 -18.91 -25.56
N ASN A 90 8.94 -17.81 -26.30
CA ASN A 90 10.18 -17.13 -26.67
C ASN A 90 9.88 -15.65 -26.83
N ILE A 91 10.08 -14.89 -25.75
CA ILE A 91 9.83 -13.46 -25.71
C ILE A 91 11.15 -12.77 -25.39
N ARG A 92 11.50 -11.78 -26.20
CA ARG A 92 12.62 -10.89 -25.97
C ARG A 92 12.09 -9.49 -25.68
N ILE A 93 12.51 -8.92 -24.55
CA ILE A 93 12.14 -7.59 -24.11
C ILE A 93 13.41 -6.75 -24.02
N ASN A 94 13.49 -5.72 -24.85
CA ASN A 94 14.53 -4.71 -24.78
C ASN A 94 14.02 -3.55 -23.91
N LEU A 95 14.84 -3.15 -22.93
CA LEU A 95 14.58 -2.03 -22.04
C LEU A 95 15.68 -1.01 -22.28
N THR A 96 15.33 0.23 -22.65
CA THR A 96 16.31 1.31 -22.81
C THR A 96 15.83 2.55 -22.09
N SER A 97 16.70 3.15 -21.29
CA SER A 97 16.42 4.40 -20.59
C SER A 97 17.17 5.56 -21.25
N SER A 98 16.52 6.70 -21.43
CA SER A 98 17.20 7.91 -21.91
C SER A 98 18.29 8.40 -20.94
N SER A 99 18.22 8.03 -19.66
CA SER A 99 19.22 8.41 -18.66
C SER A 99 20.53 7.61 -18.73
N THR A 100 20.50 6.44 -19.38
CA THR A 100 21.62 5.50 -19.50
C THR A 100 21.81 5.09 -20.96
N ALA A 101 21.57 6.01 -21.90
CA ALA A 101 21.61 5.71 -23.34
C ALA A 101 22.96 5.14 -23.83
N ASP A 102 24.04 5.36 -23.08
CA ASP A 102 25.39 4.86 -23.37
C ASP A 102 25.66 3.45 -22.78
N GLU A 103 24.73 2.89 -21.98
CA GLU A 103 24.82 1.55 -21.41
C GLU A 103 24.03 0.56 -22.29
N GLU A 104 24.71 -0.46 -22.84
CA GLU A 104 24.03 -1.58 -23.49
C GLU A 104 23.40 -2.49 -22.42
N ASP A 105 22.14 -2.25 -22.12
CA ASP A 105 21.36 -3.15 -21.26
C ASP A 105 21.09 -4.48 -21.98
N GLU A 106 21.42 -5.59 -21.32
CA GLU A 106 21.11 -6.91 -21.85
C GLU A 106 19.59 -7.13 -21.92
N PRO A 107 19.08 -7.65 -23.05
CA PRO A 107 17.66 -7.94 -23.23
C PRO A 107 17.19 -8.97 -22.19
N VAL A 108 15.96 -8.81 -21.72
CA VAL A 108 15.30 -9.85 -20.92
C VAL A 108 14.72 -10.88 -21.88
N VAL A 109 15.17 -12.14 -21.76
CA VAL A 109 14.68 -13.25 -22.57
C VAL A 109 13.86 -14.19 -21.70
N ILE A 110 12.62 -14.45 -22.11
CA ILE A 110 11.70 -15.37 -21.45
C ILE A 110 11.51 -16.58 -22.36
N THR A 111 11.91 -17.74 -21.87
CA THR A 111 11.81 -19.05 -22.52
C THR A 111 11.02 -20.02 -21.64
N ASP A 112 10.65 -21.19 -22.16
CA ASP A 112 9.95 -22.25 -21.40
C ASP A 112 10.72 -22.67 -20.13
N GLU A 113 12.05 -22.50 -20.09
CA GLU A 113 12.90 -22.86 -18.96
C GLU A 113 12.83 -21.87 -17.80
N ASN A 114 12.55 -20.59 -18.07
CA ASN A 114 12.59 -19.52 -17.06
C ASN A 114 11.24 -18.80 -16.83
N LEU A 115 10.13 -19.40 -17.28
CA LEU A 115 8.76 -18.82 -17.20
C LEU A 115 8.33 -18.37 -15.80
N ILE A 116 8.80 -19.07 -14.77
CA ILE A 116 8.41 -18.82 -13.38
C ILE A 116 9.31 -17.73 -12.75
N GLU A 117 10.49 -17.51 -13.31
CA GLU A 117 11.48 -16.61 -12.74
C GLU A 117 11.14 -15.15 -13.04
N THR A 118 10.94 -14.36 -11.98
CA THR A 118 10.72 -12.93 -12.12
C THR A 118 12.04 -12.23 -12.41
N GLN A 119 12.13 -11.62 -13.59
CA GLN A 119 13.30 -10.85 -14.02
C GLN A 119 13.15 -9.39 -13.57
N VAL A 120 14.04 -8.94 -12.67
CA VAL A 120 13.99 -7.57 -12.12
C VAL A 120 15.20 -6.77 -12.62
N ARG A 121 14.93 -5.59 -13.18
CA ARG A 121 15.96 -4.64 -13.61
C ARG A 121 15.79 -3.31 -12.89
N SER A 122 16.85 -2.86 -12.23
CA SER A 122 16.89 -1.55 -11.58
C SER A 122 17.40 -0.53 -12.57
N ILE A 123 16.61 0.52 -12.81
CA ILE A 123 17.00 1.62 -13.68
C ILE A 123 17.91 2.56 -12.87
N GLN A 124 19.15 2.70 -13.31
CA GLN A 124 20.06 3.70 -12.77
C GLN A 124 19.59 5.10 -13.22
N ASN A 125 19.66 6.09 -12.34
CA ASN A 125 19.23 7.47 -12.59
C ASN A 125 17.77 7.59 -13.09
N VAL A 126 16.84 7.86 -12.16
CA VAL A 126 15.39 7.86 -12.41
C VAL A 126 14.91 9.18 -13.07
N TRP A 127 15.41 9.49 -14.26
CA TRP A 127 14.97 10.64 -15.06
C TRP A 127 14.79 10.27 -16.55
N GLY A 128 13.89 10.95 -17.23
CA GLY A 128 13.65 10.77 -18.67
C GLY A 128 12.60 9.71 -19.03
N VAL A 129 12.75 9.10 -20.20
CA VAL A 129 11.79 8.16 -20.80
C VAL A 129 12.38 6.76 -20.84
N LEU A 130 11.57 5.77 -20.47
CA LEU A 130 11.87 4.35 -20.61
C LEU A 130 11.17 3.80 -21.85
N TYR A 131 11.93 3.24 -22.78
CA TYR A 131 11.41 2.52 -23.93
C TYR A 131 11.40 1.02 -23.63
N VAL A 132 10.28 0.37 -23.97
CA VAL A 132 10.05 -1.06 -23.73
C VAL A 132 9.58 -1.67 -25.03
N ASP A 133 10.45 -2.44 -25.68
CA ASP A 133 10.16 -3.11 -26.94
C ASP A 133 10.15 -4.63 -26.72
N GLY A 134 9.00 -5.26 -26.97
CA GLY A 134 8.80 -6.69 -26.81
C GLY A 134 8.56 -7.38 -28.15
N PHE A 135 9.31 -8.43 -28.45
CA PHE A 135 9.14 -9.25 -29.65
C PHE A 135 9.17 -10.73 -29.31
N GLY A 136 8.30 -11.52 -29.92
CA GLY A 136 8.30 -12.97 -29.74
C GLY A 136 6.92 -13.60 -29.66
N ASN A 137 6.88 -14.83 -29.15
CA ASN A 137 5.67 -15.62 -28.97
C ASN A 137 5.41 -15.90 -27.49
N GLY A 138 4.22 -15.55 -27.02
CA GLY A 138 3.76 -15.79 -25.65
C GLY A 138 3.15 -14.55 -25.00
N TYR A 139 2.91 -14.63 -23.68
CA TYR A 139 2.45 -13.51 -22.86
C TYR A 139 3.52 -13.12 -21.83
N ALA A 140 3.83 -11.83 -21.72
CA ALA A 140 4.68 -11.28 -20.68
C ALA A 140 3.98 -10.11 -19.97
N LEU A 141 4.11 -10.07 -18.64
CA LEU A 141 3.69 -8.93 -17.84
C LEU A 141 4.91 -8.10 -17.48
N VAL A 142 5.01 -6.90 -18.03
CA VAL A 142 6.02 -5.92 -17.63
C VAL A 142 5.38 -4.98 -16.61
N GLN A 143 6.10 -4.65 -15.54
CA GLN A 143 5.64 -3.71 -14.51
C GLN A 143 6.77 -2.75 -14.16
N MET A 144 6.41 -1.48 -13.94
CA MET A 144 7.33 -0.45 -13.45
C MET A 144 6.87 0.02 -12.08
N HIS A 145 7.79 0.01 -11.12
CA HIS A 145 7.57 0.51 -9.77
C HIS A 145 8.46 1.71 -9.48
N VAL A 146 7.86 2.78 -8.94
CA VAL A 146 8.58 4.01 -8.58
C VAL A 146 8.22 4.38 -7.14
N GLY A 147 9.22 4.40 -6.27
CA GLY A 147 9.10 4.90 -4.90
C GLY A 147 9.65 6.31 -4.78
N VAL A 148 8.95 7.20 -4.09
CA VAL A 148 9.40 8.57 -3.82
C VAL A 148 9.24 8.92 -2.35
N ASN A 149 10.25 9.58 -1.78
CA ASN A 149 10.16 10.18 -0.45
C ASN A 149 9.78 11.65 -0.61
N VAL A 150 8.77 12.10 0.12
CA VAL A 150 8.28 13.48 0.07
C VAL A 150 8.44 14.13 1.43
N GLU A 151 9.09 15.29 1.46
CA GLU A 151 9.32 16.04 2.70
C GLU A 151 8.15 16.96 3.05
N PHE A 152 7.52 17.56 2.03
CA PHE A 152 6.49 18.56 2.24
C PHE A 152 5.06 17.99 2.11
N PRO A 153 4.14 18.36 3.02
CA PRO A 153 2.76 17.85 3.02
C PRO A 153 1.98 18.07 1.72
N PHE A 154 2.28 19.13 0.96
CA PHE A 154 1.62 19.44 -0.32
C PHE A 154 2.13 18.58 -1.49
N TYR A 155 3.26 17.87 -1.32
CA TYR A 155 3.76 16.88 -2.28
C TYR A 155 3.23 15.47 -2.02
N VAL A 156 2.63 15.24 -0.85
CA VAL A 156 1.97 13.99 -0.50
C VAL A 156 0.70 13.87 -1.33
N ARG A 157 0.60 12.77 -2.08
CA ARG A 157 -0.63 12.37 -2.77
C ARG A 157 -1.70 12.07 -1.72
N ARG A 158 -2.77 12.86 -1.69
CA ARG A 158 -3.92 12.66 -0.81
C ARG A 158 -5.10 12.08 -1.59
N PRO A 159 -5.95 11.26 -0.95
CA PRO A 159 -7.24 10.90 -1.52
C PRO A 159 -8.11 12.17 -1.70
N GLU A 160 -9.15 12.06 -2.53
CA GLU A 160 -10.08 13.19 -2.77
C GLU A 160 -10.80 13.63 -1.50
N TYR A 161 -11.00 12.69 -0.56
CA TYR A 161 -11.59 12.94 0.75
C TYR A 161 -10.87 12.13 1.83
N GLU A 162 -10.92 12.62 3.07
CA GLU A 162 -10.39 11.93 4.24
C GLU A 162 -11.52 11.12 4.89
N ALA A 163 -11.44 9.79 4.84
CA ALA A 163 -12.47 8.88 5.36
C ALA A 163 -12.50 8.86 6.90
N PHE A 164 -11.34 8.99 7.51
CA PHE A 164 -11.18 9.02 8.97
C PHE A 164 -10.82 10.43 9.43
N ARG A 165 -11.22 10.77 10.65
CA ARG A 165 -10.62 11.85 11.44
C ARG A 165 -9.86 11.21 12.58
N PHE A 166 -8.62 11.62 12.81
CA PHE A 166 -7.90 11.19 13.99
C PHE A 166 -7.03 12.29 14.54
N ASP A 167 -6.86 12.26 15.85
CA ASP A 167 -6.00 13.16 16.59
C ASP A 167 -5.10 12.34 17.50
N VAL A 168 -3.81 12.69 17.51
CA VAL A 168 -2.80 11.99 18.30
C VAL A 168 -1.97 13.03 19.03
N VAL A 169 -2.10 13.01 20.36
CA VAL A 169 -1.41 13.94 21.23
C VAL A 169 -0.41 13.17 22.09
N PRO A 170 0.89 13.27 21.79
CA PRO A 170 1.93 12.66 22.62
C PRO A 170 2.29 13.55 23.81
N TYR A 171 2.33 12.96 25.01
CA TYR A 171 2.80 13.59 26.23
C TYR A 171 4.13 12.96 26.64
N LEU A 172 5.17 13.78 26.72
CA LEU A 172 6.51 13.34 27.08
C LEU A 172 6.72 13.48 28.58
N SER A 173 7.15 12.41 29.24
CA SER A 173 7.37 12.37 30.68
C SER A 173 8.66 11.62 31.07
N GLY A 174 9.08 11.76 32.33
CA GLY A 174 10.29 11.13 32.85
C GLY A 174 11.59 11.88 32.51
N ARG A 175 12.72 11.38 33.04
CA ARG A 175 14.04 11.96 32.82
C ARG A 175 14.47 11.79 31.37
N ASN A 176 14.88 12.89 30.73
CA ASN A 176 15.25 12.91 29.31
C ASN A 176 14.16 12.30 28.41
N PHE A 177 12.89 12.52 28.74
CA PHE A 177 11.73 12.01 28.01
C PHE A 177 11.72 10.48 27.87
N SER A 178 12.08 9.74 28.92
CA SER A 178 12.13 8.27 28.92
C SER A 178 10.81 7.60 28.55
N THR A 179 9.69 8.33 28.64
CA THR A 179 8.35 7.80 28.47
C THR A 179 7.53 8.74 27.59
N ILE A 180 6.74 8.17 26.68
CA ILE A 180 5.80 8.89 25.83
C ILE A 180 4.42 8.26 25.99
N ASP A 181 3.47 9.04 26.49
CA ASP A 181 2.08 8.64 26.61
C ASP A 181 1.31 9.19 25.39
N TYR A 182 0.81 8.29 24.55
CA TYR A 182 0.07 8.64 23.35
C TYR A 182 -1.43 8.62 23.64
N ASN A 183 -2.08 9.76 23.46
CA ASN A 183 -3.54 9.85 23.46
C ASN A 183 -4.01 9.86 22.00
N VAL A 184 -4.68 8.79 21.59
CA VAL A 184 -5.16 8.58 20.23
C VAL A 184 -6.68 8.61 20.23
N CYS A 185 -7.26 9.45 19.37
CA CYS A 185 -8.69 9.45 19.10
C CYS A 185 -8.91 9.25 17.60
N ILE A 186 -9.79 8.33 17.23
CA ILE A 186 -10.16 8.07 15.83
C ILE A 186 -11.68 8.07 15.68
N GLY A 187 -12.18 8.66 14.61
CA GLY A 187 -13.59 8.62 14.24
C GLY A 187 -13.77 8.49 12.74
N TRP A 188 -14.91 7.96 12.33
CA TRP A 188 -15.36 8.05 10.93
C TRP A 188 -15.73 9.50 10.63
N ASN A 189 -15.31 10.03 9.48
CA ASN A 189 -15.52 11.43 9.17
C ASN A 189 -16.99 11.69 8.79
N PRO A 190 -17.77 12.41 9.60
CA PRO A 190 -19.19 12.65 9.32
C PRO A 190 -19.41 13.49 8.05
N GLU A 191 -18.46 14.36 7.69
CA GLU A 191 -18.59 15.25 6.55
C GLU A 191 -18.60 14.49 5.21
N ASN A 192 -18.01 13.29 5.19
CA ASN A 192 -17.83 12.48 3.98
C ASN A 192 -18.78 11.27 3.92
N ILE A 193 -19.75 11.14 4.84
CA ILE A 193 -20.70 10.00 4.87
C ILE A 193 -21.44 9.82 3.53
N LEU A 194 -21.83 10.91 2.87
CA LEU A 194 -22.55 10.84 1.58
C LEU A 194 -21.67 10.30 0.44
N LYS A 195 -20.37 10.62 0.44
CA LYS A 195 -19.41 10.08 -0.55
C LYS A 195 -19.07 8.63 -0.25
N LEU A 196 -18.85 8.32 1.03
CA LEU A 196 -18.51 6.99 1.53
C LEU A 196 -19.70 6.01 1.52
N GLN A 197 -20.93 6.51 1.38
CA GLN A 197 -22.17 5.72 1.43
C GLN A 197 -22.33 4.84 2.68
N ALA A 198 -21.63 5.19 3.77
CA ALA A 198 -21.58 4.40 4.99
C ALA A 198 -21.50 5.31 6.23
N THR A 199 -22.24 4.93 7.28
CA THR A 199 -22.23 5.62 8.59
C THR A 199 -21.13 5.14 9.53
N ARG A 200 -20.38 4.11 9.12
CA ARG A 200 -19.26 3.49 9.85
C ARG A 200 -18.28 2.89 8.85
N SER A 201 -17.02 2.72 9.25
CA SER A 201 -16.04 1.98 8.45
C SER A 201 -16.25 0.47 8.55
N GLY A 202 -15.63 -0.29 7.64
CA GLY A 202 -15.28 -1.69 7.88
C GLY A 202 -14.11 -1.83 8.85
N THR A 203 -13.48 -3.01 8.86
CA THR A 203 -12.29 -3.29 9.68
C THR A 203 -11.23 -2.23 9.42
N THR A 204 -10.76 -1.58 10.47
CA THR A 204 -9.90 -0.41 10.38
C THR A 204 -8.54 -0.72 10.99
N ALA A 205 -7.49 -0.50 10.21
CA ALA A 205 -6.12 -0.55 10.70
C ALA A 205 -5.63 0.87 10.98
N ILE A 206 -4.91 1.03 12.09
CA ILE A 206 -4.24 2.26 12.49
C ILE A 206 -2.76 1.95 12.64
N GLU A 207 -1.92 2.65 11.90
CA GLU A 207 -0.47 2.57 11.94
C GLU A 207 0.05 3.87 12.56
N ILE A 208 0.71 3.76 13.72
CA ILE A 208 1.27 4.92 14.43
C ILE A 208 2.77 4.74 14.49
N GLN A 209 3.51 5.56 13.73
CA GLN A 209 4.96 5.56 13.79
C GLN A 209 5.42 6.07 15.15
N ILE A 210 6.38 5.40 15.78
CA ILE A 210 6.98 5.81 17.06
C ILE A 210 8.47 6.14 16.86
N PRO A 211 9.05 7.03 17.69
CA PRO A 211 10.46 7.39 17.59
C PRO A 211 11.42 6.20 17.69
N THR A 212 12.48 6.23 16.88
CA THR A 212 13.55 5.23 16.95
C THR A 212 14.10 5.17 18.37
N GLY A 213 14.24 3.95 18.90
CA GLY A 213 14.68 3.71 20.27
C GLY A 213 13.55 3.65 21.30
N TYR A 214 12.30 3.94 20.93
CA TYR A 214 11.12 3.71 21.77
C TYR A 214 10.41 2.42 21.37
N ARG A 215 9.80 1.76 22.35
CA ARG A 215 8.99 0.56 22.16
C ARG A 215 7.82 0.55 23.13
N VAL A 216 6.70 -0.03 22.69
CA VAL A 216 5.60 -0.37 23.58
C VAL A 216 5.87 -1.75 24.19
N GLU A 217 5.65 -1.87 25.49
CA GLU A 217 5.81 -3.15 26.18
C GLU A 217 4.68 -4.11 25.79
N GLU A 218 5.03 -5.32 25.34
CA GLU A 218 4.04 -6.28 24.82
C GLU A 218 3.02 -6.69 25.89
N ARG A 219 3.44 -6.71 27.16
CA ARG A 219 2.55 -6.96 28.30
C ARG A 219 1.48 -5.88 28.43
N ASP A 220 1.86 -4.61 28.32
CA ASP A 220 0.96 -3.46 28.45
C ASP A 220 -0.04 -3.45 27.28
N LEU A 221 0.45 -3.74 26.06
CA LEU A 221 -0.38 -3.85 24.86
C LEU A 221 -1.41 -5.00 24.97
N LYS A 222 -0.98 -6.19 25.41
CA LYS A 222 -1.89 -7.32 25.63
C LYS A 222 -2.90 -7.03 26.75
N SER A 223 -2.51 -6.30 27.78
CA SER A 223 -3.42 -5.89 28.85
C SER A 223 -4.48 -4.92 28.34
N LEU A 224 -4.09 -3.97 27.48
CA LEU A 224 -4.99 -3.01 26.84
C LEU A 224 -6.05 -3.68 25.95
N ILE A 225 -5.67 -4.72 25.22
CA ILE A 225 -6.60 -5.48 24.37
C ILE A 225 -7.52 -6.36 25.22
N ARG A 226 -6.95 -7.05 26.21
CA ARG A 226 -7.71 -7.97 27.09
C ARG A 226 -8.66 -7.27 28.05
N SER A 227 -8.43 -6.00 28.37
CA SER A 227 -9.32 -5.23 29.25
C SER A 227 -10.69 -5.00 28.61
N LEU A 228 -10.79 -5.06 27.27
CA LEU A 228 -12.01 -4.79 26.50
C LEU A 228 -12.65 -3.42 26.84
N THR A 229 -11.86 -2.49 27.37
CA THR A 229 -12.32 -1.14 27.72
C THR A 229 -12.46 -0.26 26.49
N ILE A 230 -11.64 -0.53 25.46
CA ILE A 230 -11.67 0.20 24.20
C ILE A 230 -12.64 -0.50 23.27
N ARG A 231 -13.64 0.26 22.82
CA ARG A 231 -14.65 -0.23 21.89
C ARG A 231 -14.00 -0.70 20.60
N ASN A 232 -14.41 -1.87 20.12
CA ASN A 232 -14.02 -2.47 18.83
C ASN A 232 -12.53 -2.77 18.65
N LEU A 233 -11.66 -2.53 19.63
CA LEU A 233 -10.24 -2.89 19.53
C LEU A 233 -10.11 -4.42 19.60
N ARG A 234 -9.48 -5.02 18.59
CA ARG A 234 -9.26 -6.46 18.51
C ARG A 234 -7.81 -6.85 18.69
N GLU A 235 -6.93 -6.13 18.04
CA GLU A 235 -5.54 -6.50 17.98
C GLU A 235 -4.64 -5.26 18.04
N GLY A 236 -3.44 -5.49 18.55
CA GLY A 236 -2.37 -4.52 18.60
C GLY A 236 -1.06 -5.24 18.38
N GLU A 237 -0.28 -4.75 17.44
CA GLU A 237 1.01 -5.32 17.06
C GLU A 237 2.11 -4.28 17.29
N ASN A 238 3.18 -4.71 17.94
CA ASN A 238 4.39 -3.91 18.08
C ASN A 238 5.33 -4.23 16.93
N TRP A 239 5.51 -3.29 16.00
CA TRP A 239 6.39 -3.42 14.85
C TRP A 239 7.62 -2.52 15.04
N PRO A 240 8.79 -2.85 14.47
CA PRO A 240 9.95 -1.96 14.57
C PRO A 240 9.66 -0.54 14.07
N GLY A 241 9.66 0.44 14.99
CA GLY A 241 9.41 1.85 14.68
C GLY A 241 7.95 2.25 14.49
N GLN A 242 6.98 1.35 14.71
CA GLN A 242 5.56 1.67 14.66
C GLN A 242 4.72 0.73 15.52
N VAL A 243 3.52 1.16 15.90
CA VAL A 243 2.55 0.33 16.59
C VAL A 243 1.29 0.30 15.76
N ASN A 244 0.80 -0.90 15.49
CA ASN A 244 -0.37 -1.11 14.66
C ASN A 244 -1.54 -1.52 15.57
N PHE A 245 -2.72 -0.96 15.33
CA PHE A 245 -3.95 -1.35 16.00
C PHE A 245 -5.00 -1.74 14.97
N LEU A 246 -5.77 -2.78 15.27
CA LEU A 246 -6.86 -3.25 14.43
C LEU A 246 -8.18 -3.14 15.19
N LEU A 247 -9.14 -2.44 14.58
CA LEU A 247 -10.50 -2.31 15.07
C LEU A 247 -11.50 -2.98 14.13
N ASP A 248 -12.56 -3.57 14.67
CA ASP A 248 -13.62 -4.17 13.84
C ASP A 248 -14.30 -3.14 12.92
N TYR A 249 -14.54 -1.95 13.46
CA TYR A 249 -15.10 -0.80 12.76
C TYR A 249 -14.95 0.45 13.62
N VAL A 250 -15.04 1.62 12.98
CA VAL A 250 -15.05 2.93 13.61
C VAL A 250 -16.32 3.66 13.18
N ASP A 251 -17.06 4.16 14.16
CA ASP A 251 -18.26 4.98 13.92
C ASP A 251 -17.92 6.47 13.92
N VAL A 252 -18.93 7.31 13.70
CA VAL A 252 -18.82 8.77 13.82
C VAL A 252 -18.40 9.19 15.24
N ASP A 253 -18.88 8.46 16.26
CA ASP A 253 -18.48 8.67 17.65
C ASP A 253 -17.03 8.21 17.85
N PRO A 254 -16.12 9.11 18.26
CA PRO A 254 -14.71 8.83 18.24
C PRO A 254 -14.35 7.81 19.32
N ILE A 255 -13.50 6.86 18.96
CA ILE A 255 -12.89 5.89 19.86
C ILE A 255 -11.55 6.47 20.30
N CYS A 256 -11.42 6.74 21.59
CA CYS A 256 -10.20 7.26 22.18
C CYS A 256 -9.55 6.22 23.08
N PHE A 257 -8.22 6.11 23.00
CA PHE A 257 -7.43 5.25 23.86
C PHE A 257 -6.05 5.81 24.09
N GLN A 258 -5.38 5.25 25.10
CA GLN A 258 -4.05 5.66 25.49
C GLN A 258 -3.12 4.46 25.51
N PHE A 259 -1.88 4.65 25.05
CA PHE A 259 -0.83 3.66 25.19
C PHE A 259 0.50 4.35 25.47
N GLN A 260 1.40 3.64 26.13
CA GLN A 260 2.68 4.18 26.56
C GLN A 260 3.83 3.54 25.78
N ALA A 261 4.70 4.36 25.20
CA ALA A 261 5.97 3.94 24.63
C ALA A 261 7.11 4.32 25.59
N LYS A 262 7.98 3.35 25.90
CA LYS A 262 9.13 3.54 26.78
C LYS A 262 10.40 3.55 25.96
N ARG A 263 11.38 4.36 26.36
CA ARG A 263 12.69 4.42 25.72
C ARG A 263 13.48 3.16 26.05
N TRP A 264 13.77 2.37 25.01
CA TRP A 264 14.57 1.15 25.09
C TRP A 264 16.05 1.40 24.77
N LEU A 265 16.32 2.26 23.79
CA LEU A 265 17.67 2.63 23.38
C LEU A 265 17.81 4.16 23.38
N PRO A 266 18.93 4.70 23.89
CA PRO A 266 19.24 6.11 23.70
C PRO A 266 19.59 6.34 22.22
N VAL A 267 18.89 7.26 21.58
CA VAL A 267 19.16 7.70 20.20
C VAL A 267 19.23 9.22 20.19
N ALA A 268 20.26 9.79 19.57
CA ALA A 268 20.42 11.23 19.36
C ALA A 268 20.00 11.59 17.94
N ASN A 269 19.73 12.88 17.68
CA ASN A 269 19.33 13.38 16.36
C ASN A 269 18.14 12.61 15.76
N ILE A 270 17.15 12.34 16.61
CA ILE A 270 15.94 11.61 16.27
C ILE A 270 15.07 12.46 15.32
N SER A 271 14.41 11.85 14.33
CA SER A 271 13.46 12.56 13.44
C SER A 271 12.42 13.36 14.22
N ARG A 272 12.05 14.54 13.72
CA ARG A 272 11.01 15.38 14.31
C ARG A 272 9.59 14.98 13.89
N TYR A 273 9.44 14.39 12.70
CA TYR A 273 8.16 14.12 12.07
C TYR A 273 7.86 12.63 12.08
N TYR A 274 6.65 12.30 12.48
CA TYR A 274 6.15 10.93 12.58
C TYR A 274 4.81 10.80 11.91
N GLU A 275 4.64 9.75 11.13
CA GLU A 275 3.41 9.47 10.42
C GLU A 275 2.41 8.73 11.28
N ILE A 276 1.14 9.06 11.08
CA ILE A 276 0.02 8.24 11.48
C ILE A 276 -0.86 8.01 10.26
N LYS A 277 -1.34 6.79 10.11
CA LYS A 277 -2.21 6.40 9.03
C LYS A 277 -3.36 5.57 9.59
N ALA A 278 -4.57 5.89 9.18
CA ALA A 278 -5.74 5.06 9.45
C ALA A 278 -6.41 4.73 8.11
N TYR A 279 -6.74 3.47 7.89
CA TYR A 279 -7.38 3.03 6.66
C TYR A 279 -8.27 1.82 6.89
N GLU A 280 -9.23 1.65 5.99
CA GLU A 280 -10.07 0.46 5.96
C GLU A 280 -9.32 -0.72 5.34
N TRP A 281 -9.28 -1.85 6.03
CA TRP A 281 -8.47 -3.02 5.66
C TRP A 281 -8.87 -3.64 4.33
N LEU A 282 -10.18 -3.63 4.01
CA LEU A 282 -10.71 -4.19 2.76
C LEU A 282 -10.86 -3.14 1.65
N GLU A 283 -10.75 -1.85 1.98
CA GLU A 283 -10.73 -0.76 1.00
C GLU A 283 -9.71 0.31 1.43
N PRO A 284 -8.40 0.08 1.25
CA PRO A 284 -7.38 1.00 1.76
C PRO A 284 -7.39 2.39 1.11
N GLY A 285 -8.15 2.60 0.03
CA GLY A 285 -8.43 3.92 -0.52
C GLY A 285 -9.19 4.81 0.46
N ASN A 286 -10.04 4.22 1.31
CA ASN A 286 -10.65 4.89 2.44
C ASN A 286 -9.59 5.06 3.53
N MET A 287 -8.84 6.15 3.48
CA MET A 287 -7.79 6.43 4.44
C MET A 287 -7.73 7.90 4.87
N ASN A 288 -7.04 8.12 5.98
CA ASN A 288 -6.46 9.42 6.30
C ASN A 288 -5.00 9.20 6.75
N ARG A 289 -4.12 10.10 6.34
CA ARG A 289 -2.70 10.11 6.68
C ARG A 289 -2.36 11.50 7.20
N SER A 290 -1.78 11.56 8.39
CA SER A 290 -1.34 12.80 9.00
C SER A 290 0.04 12.63 9.65
N ILE A 291 0.62 13.75 10.06
CA ILE A 291 1.96 13.79 10.63
C ILE A 291 1.88 14.55 11.94
N TYR A 292 2.49 13.99 12.99
CA TYR A 292 2.65 14.65 14.28
C TYR A 292 4.14 14.94 14.55
N GLN A 293 4.41 15.88 15.47
CA GLN A 293 5.75 16.40 15.73
C GLN A 293 6.19 16.18 17.18
N LEU A 294 7.44 15.77 17.36
CA LEU A 294 8.08 15.64 18.68
C LEU A 294 9.33 16.52 18.76
N ARG A 295 9.13 17.82 19.01
CA ARG A 295 10.23 18.81 19.01
C ARG A 295 11.25 18.57 20.13
N ASN A 296 10.77 18.17 21.31
CA ASN A 296 11.62 18.02 22.49
C ASN A 296 12.61 16.85 22.35
N LEU A 297 12.25 15.80 21.59
CA LEU A 297 13.13 14.66 21.34
C LEU A 297 14.23 14.97 20.32
N PHE A 298 13.96 15.85 19.35
CA PHE A 298 14.94 16.26 18.36
C PHE A 298 16.14 16.99 19.00
N GLY A 299 15.89 17.75 20.07
CA GLY A 299 16.92 18.46 20.81
C GLY A 299 17.63 17.66 21.90
N LEU A 300 17.36 16.36 22.05
CA LEU A 300 18.09 15.52 23.00
C LEU A 300 19.47 15.14 22.44
N ASP A 301 20.50 15.39 23.24
CA ASP A 301 21.85 14.86 23.02
C ASP A 301 22.13 13.69 24.00
N ILE A 302 22.97 12.76 23.57
CA ILE A 302 23.50 11.65 24.38
C ILE A 302 24.86 12.02 24.98
N CYS A 303 25.61 12.91 24.32
CA CYS A 303 27.04 13.11 24.56
C CYS A 303 27.37 14.19 25.60
N GLU A 304 26.38 14.69 26.35
CA GLU A 304 26.55 15.61 27.50
C GLU A 304 26.30 14.88 28.83
#